data_AF-A0A5C8LCW3-F1
#
_entry.id   AF-A0A5C8LCW3-F1
#
_cell.length_a   1.000
_cell.length_b   1.000
_cell.length_c   1.000
_cell.angle_alpha   90.00
_cell.angle_beta   90.00
_cell.angle_gamma   90.00
#
_symmetry.space_group_name_H-M   'P 1'
#
loop_
_entity.id
_entity.type
_entity.pdbx_description
1 polymer ?
#
loop_
_entity_poly.entity_id
_entity_poly.type
_entity_poly.pdbx_seq_one_letter_code
_entity_poly.pdbx_strand_id
1 'polypeptide(L)'
;MSLVRLTIKGISYSQTQNGAYALLLSEMEGQRQLPIVIGAFEAQSIAIALEKDIRPPRPLTHDLFKSFSDRFSIQVKQVIIHKLVDGVFYSSLICERDKIEEIIDARTSDAIALALRFNAPIFTYQNILEKAGIYLKTDEKEDEDEDDPLQETQLMINKEFDEEDLSEDSPSKSETPKKSIQDLEKELEKAVNKEDYEEAARLRDEISKRK
;
A
#
# COMPACT_ATOMS: atom_id res chain seq x y z
N MET A 1 19.24 -3.99 -20.31
CA MET A 1 18.49 -4.46 -19.13
C MET A 1 17.12 -4.89 -19.61
N SER A 2 16.68 -6.11 -19.29
CA SER A 2 15.39 -6.63 -19.73
C SER A 2 14.25 -5.96 -18.96
N LEU A 3 13.21 -5.56 -19.69
CA LEU A 3 11.94 -5.11 -19.11
C LEU A 3 11.11 -6.35 -18.76
N VAL A 4 10.47 -6.29 -17.59
CA VAL A 4 9.56 -7.32 -17.09
C VAL A 4 8.17 -6.73 -17.01
N ARG A 5 7.18 -7.44 -17.57
CA ARG A 5 5.79 -6.99 -17.59
C ARG A 5 5.12 -7.27 -16.25
N LEU A 6 4.38 -6.29 -15.76
CA LEU A 6 3.65 -6.35 -14.50
C LEU A 6 2.14 -6.30 -14.74
N THR A 7 1.40 -6.90 -13.80
CA THR A 7 -0.05 -6.86 -13.71
C THR A 7 -0.47 -6.42 -12.32
N ILE A 8 -1.58 -5.70 -12.19
CA ILE A 8 -2.06 -5.29 -10.86
C ILE A 8 -2.80 -6.45 -10.24
N LYS A 9 -2.34 -6.92 -9.08
CA LYS A 9 -3.01 -7.99 -8.32
C LYS A 9 -4.11 -7.44 -7.43
N GLY A 10 -3.87 -6.29 -6.80
CA GLY A 10 -4.82 -5.64 -5.92
C GLY A 10 -4.22 -4.52 -5.10
N ILE A 11 -5.06 -3.92 -4.27
CA ILE A 11 -4.71 -2.87 -3.31
C ILE A 11 -5.17 -3.34 -1.94
N SER A 12 -4.31 -3.24 -0.93
CA SER A 12 -4.62 -3.61 0.46
C SER A 12 -4.30 -2.46 1.40
N TYR A 13 -5.04 -2.38 2.52
CA TYR A 13 -4.76 -1.38 3.55
C TYR A 13 -3.47 -1.74 4.29
N SER A 14 -2.58 -0.76 4.51
CA SER A 14 -1.36 -0.99 5.28
C SER A 14 -1.67 -0.97 6.78
N GLN A 15 -1.40 -2.08 7.46
CA GLN A 15 -1.58 -2.17 8.92
C GLN A 15 -0.46 -1.45 9.69
N THR A 16 0.69 -1.24 9.07
CA THR A 16 1.89 -0.68 9.72
C THR A 16 1.98 0.84 9.63
N GLN A 17 1.21 1.47 8.75
CA GLN A 17 1.26 2.91 8.52
C GLN A 17 -0.16 3.46 8.29
N ASN A 18 -0.66 4.21 9.27
CA ASN A 18 -2.01 4.77 9.22
C ASN A 18 -2.24 5.60 7.94
N GLY A 19 -3.31 5.27 7.20
CA GLY A 19 -3.69 5.97 5.98
C GLY A 19 -2.87 5.60 4.73
N ALA A 20 -1.96 4.64 4.83
CA ALA A 20 -1.23 4.11 3.69
C ALA A 20 -1.88 2.83 3.13
N TYR A 21 -1.68 2.59 1.85
CA TYR A 21 -2.14 1.40 1.14
C TYR A 21 -0.96 0.74 0.43
N ALA A 22 -0.98 -0.59 0.33
CA ALA A 22 -0.05 -1.36 -0.46
C ALA A 22 -0.68 -1.77 -1.80
N LEU A 23 -0.11 -1.27 -2.89
CA LEU A 23 -0.41 -1.69 -4.26
C LEU A 23 0.51 -2.86 -4.62
N LEU A 24 -0.07 -4.01 -4.97
CA LEU A 24 0.68 -5.21 -5.35
C LEU A 24 0.68 -5.38 -6.87
N LEU A 25 1.87 -5.36 -7.45
CA LEU A 25 2.10 -5.66 -8.87
C LEU A 25 2.72 -7.05 -9.00
N SER A 26 2.11 -7.96 -9.76
CA SER A 26 2.65 -9.29 -10.03
C SER A 26 3.39 -9.33 -11.37
N GLU A 27 4.55 -9.97 -11.37
CA GLU A 27 5.26 -10.37 -12.60
C GLU A 27 4.36 -11.29 -13.44
N MET A 28 4.18 -10.98 -14.72
CA MET A 28 3.21 -11.69 -15.56
C MET A 28 3.62 -13.15 -15.86
N GLU A 29 4.93 -13.43 -15.93
CA GLU A 29 5.50 -14.74 -16.25
C GLU A 29 6.37 -15.28 -15.10
N GLY A 30 6.06 -14.89 -13.86
CA GLY A 30 6.86 -15.25 -12.69
C GLY A 30 6.06 -15.25 -11.39
N GLN A 31 6.74 -15.55 -10.29
CA GLN A 31 6.14 -15.63 -8.95
C GLN A 31 6.42 -14.40 -8.08
N ARG A 32 7.18 -13.43 -8.61
CA ARG A 32 7.55 -12.22 -7.87
C ARG A 32 6.43 -11.21 -7.90
N GLN A 33 6.27 -10.51 -6.78
CA GLN A 33 5.41 -9.36 -6.65
C GLN A 33 6.21 -8.15 -6.20
N LEU A 34 5.87 -6.97 -6.72
CA LEU A 34 6.45 -5.70 -6.34
C LEU A 34 5.43 -4.91 -5.50
N PRO A 35 5.59 -4.83 -4.17
CA PRO A 35 4.76 -4.00 -3.32
C PRO A 35 5.18 -2.53 -3.44
N ILE A 36 4.18 -1.66 -3.58
CA ILE A 36 4.38 -0.21 -3.65
C ILE A 36 3.44 0.47 -2.65
N VAL A 37 4.01 1.21 -1.71
CA VAL A 37 3.23 1.98 -0.73
C VAL A 37 2.72 3.26 -1.38
N ILE A 38 1.43 3.51 -1.27
CA ILE A 38 0.73 4.67 -1.83
C ILE A 38 -0.21 5.29 -0.79
N GLY A 39 -0.55 6.56 -0.96
CA GLY A 39 -1.52 7.24 -0.11
C GLY A 39 -2.96 6.85 -0.42
N ALA A 40 -3.88 7.26 0.46
CA ALA A 40 -5.30 6.97 0.34
C ALA A 40 -5.94 7.52 -0.95
N PHE A 41 -5.58 8.75 -1.35
CA PHE A 41 -6.13 9.37 -2.56
C PHE A 41 -5.64 8.68 -3.84
N GLU A 42 -4.37 8.29 -3.86
CA GLU A 42 -3.80 7.49 -4.95
C GLU A 42 -4.47 6.12 -5.04
N ALA A 43 -4.62 5.43 -3.90
CA ALA A 43 -5.28 4.13 -3.81
C ALA A 43 -6.72 4.19 -4.32
N GLN A 44 -7.48 5.22 -3.92
CA GLN A 44 -8.84 5.44 -4.39
C GLN A 44 -8.91 5.63 -5.91
N SER A 45 -8.00 6.44 -6.49
CA SER A 45 -7.98 6.68 -7.93
C SER A 45 -7.69 5.41 -8.75
N ILE A 46 -6.80 4.55 -8.24
CA ILE A 46 -6.45 3.26 -8.85
C ILE A 46 -7.59 2.26 -8.66
N ALA A 47 -8.20 2.18 -7.47
CA ALA A 47 -9.31 1.28 -7.17
C ALA A 47 -10.50 1.51 -8.12
N ILE A 48 -10.92 2.76 -8.29
CA ILE A 48 -12.00 3.11 -9.23
C ILE A 48 -11.64 2.72 -10.68
N ALA A 49 -10.36 2.84 -11.07
CA ALA A 49 -9.93 2.46 -12.41
C ALA A 49 -9.86 0.94 -12.62
N LEU A 50 -9.66 0.16 -11.56
CA LEU A 50 -9.72 -1.30 -11.58
C LEU A 50 -11.17 -1.79 -11.69
N GLU A 51 -12.10 -1.08 -11.05
CA GLU A 51 -13.54 -1.38 -11.08
C GLU A 51 -14.17 -0.89 -12.40
N LYS A 52 -14.11 -1.72 -13.44
CA LYS A 52 -14.59 -1.40 -14.79
C LYS A 52 -16.06 -0.96 -14.88
N ASP A 53 -16.89 -1.36 -13.91
CA ASP A 53 -18.33 -1.09 -13.89
C ASP A 53 -18.71 0.16 -13.09
N ILE A 54 -17.77 0.78 -12.38
CA ILE A 54 -18.04 2.00 -11.60
C ILE A 54 -17.55 3.21 -12.38
N ARG A 55 -18.49 4.02 -12.85
CA ARG A 55 -18.20 5.32 -13.46
C ARG A 55 -18.71 6.45 -12.58
N PRO A 56 -17.81 7.31 -12.05
CA PRO A 56 -18.25 8.44 -11.25
C PRO A 56 -19.09 9.41 -12.10
N PRO A 57 -20.04 10.15 -11.50
CA PRO A 57 -20.93 11.08 -12.23
C PRO A 57 -20.18 12.27 -12.85
N ARG A 58 -18.96 12.55 -12.37
CA ARG A 58 -18.06 13.57 -12.87
C ARG A 58 -16.66 12.96 -13.04
N PRO A 59 -15.89 13.37 -14.06
CA PRO A 59 -14.54 12.86 -14.26
C PRO A 59 -13.64 13.27 -13.09
N LEU A 60 -12.84 12.31 -12.60
CA LEU A 60 -11.78 12.58 -11.63
C LEU A 60 -10.52 13.08 -12.35
N THR A 61 -9.47 13.41 -11.61
CA THR A 61 -8.23 14.00 -12.15
C THR A 61 -7.62 13.17 -13.28
N HIS A 62 -7.46 11.86 -13.09
CA HIS A 62 -6.87 11.00 -14.12
C HIS A 62 -7.84 10.72 -15.29
N ASP A 63 -9.17 10.80 -15.07
CA ASP A 63 -10.15 10.72 -16.16
C ASP A 63 -10.14 11.99 -17.02
N LEU A 64 -10.00 13.15 -16.38
CA LEU A 64 -9.80 14.43 -17.03
C LEU A 64 -8.50 14.41 -17.84
N PHE A 65 -7.41 13.91 -17.26
CA PHE A 65 -6.14 13.77 -17.97
C PHE A 65 -6.28 12.86 -19.19
N LYS A 66 -6.93 11.70 -19.05
CA LYS A 66 -7.21 10.81 -20.19
C LYS A 66 -8.01 11.53 -21.28
N SER A 67 -9.09 12.21 -20.90
CA SER A 67 -9.93 12.96 -21.83
C SER A 67 -9.17 14.09 -22.52
N PHE A 68 -8.29 14.78 -21.80
CA PHE A 68 -7.39 15.79 -22.35
C PHE A 68 -6.45 15.16 -23.39
N SER A 69 -5.71 14.11 -23.02
CA SER A 69 -4.80 13.42 -23.94
C SER A 69 -5.51 12.91 -25.19
N ASP A 70 -6.70 12.31 -25.06
CA ASP A 70 -7.52 11.87 -26.20
C ASP A 70 -7.85 13.03 -27.15
N ARG A 71 -8.15 14.23 -26.61
CA ARG A 71 -8.46 15.43 -27.41
C ARG A 71 -7.26 16.00 -28.15
N PHE A 72 -6.06 15.81 -27.60
CA PHE A 72 -4.80 16.24 -28.22
C PHE A 72 -4.08 15.10 -28.95
N SER A 73 -4.76 13.96 -29.17
CA SER A 73 -4.22 12.78 -29.86
C SER A 73 -2.92 12.25 -29.25
N ILE A 74 -2.78 12.34 -27.92
CA ILE A 74 -1.65 11.80 -27.17
C ILE A 74 -2.02 10.40 -26.69
N GLN A 75 -1.21 9.40 -27.04
CA GLN A 75 -1.37 8.04 -26.55
C GLN A 75 -0.34 7.73 -25.47
N VAL A 76 -0.77 7.13 -24.37
CA VAL A 76 0.15 6.50 -23.42
C VAL A 76 0.49 5.10 -23.94
N LYS A 77 1.74 4.88 -24.31
CA LYS A 77 2.23 3.63 -24.90
C LYS A 77 2.52 2.58 -23.83
N GLN A 78 3.17 3.00 -22.75
CA GLN A 78 3.55 2.14 -21.64
C GLN A 78 4.00 2.97 -20.44
N VAL A 79 4.05 2.31 -19.29
CA VAL A 79 4.66 2.84 -18.06
C VAL A 79 5.85 1.98 -17.69
N ILE A 80 6.95 2.62 -17.28
CA ILE A 80 8.17 1.93 -16.84
C ILE A 80 8.54 2.41 -15.44
N ILE A 81 8.48 1.52 -14.46
CA ILE A 81 9.06 1.75 -13.12
C ILE A 81 10.56 1.48 -13.25
N HIS A 82 11.38 2.53 -13.27
CA HIS A 82 12.76 2.46 -13.74
C HIS A 82 13.82 2.73 -12.67
N LYS A 83 13.43 3.19 -11.48
CA LYS A 83 14.37 3.51 -10.42
C LYS A 83 13.73 3.34 -9.04
N LEU A 84 14.54 2.88 -8.08
CA LEU A 84 14.23 2.79 -6.66
C LEU A 84 15.38 3.45 -5.89
N VAL A 85 15.08 4.47 -5.10
CA VAL A 85 16.04 5.18 -4.22
C VAL A 85 15.38 5.41 -2.88
N ASP A 86 16.02 4.98 -1.80
CA ASP A 86 15.55 5.19 -0.42
C ASP A 86 14.08 4.78 -0.21
N GLY A 87 13.68 3.64 -0.80
CA GLY A 87 12.31 3.13 -0.72
C GLY A 87 11.31 3.84 -1.66
N VAL A 88 11.73 4.84 -2.41
CA VAL A 88 10.89 5.62 -3.33
C VAL A 88 11.07 5.13 -4.77
N PHE A 89 9.96 4.71 -5.37
CA PHE A 89 9.90 4.33 -6.79
C PHE A 89 9.71 5.56 -7.69
N TYR A 90 10.41 5.54 -8.83
CA TYR A 90 10.25 6.51 -9.91
C TYR A 90 9.76 5.79 -11.16
N SER A 91 8.94 6.48 -11.94
CA SER A 91 8.33 5.90 -13.14
C SER A 91 8.36 6.87 -14.29
N SER A 92 8.42 6.32 -15.49
CA SER A 92 8.31 7.07 -16.73
C SER A 92 7.02 6.71 -17.43
N LEU A 93 6.27 7.71 -17.83
CA LEU A 93 5.11 7.59 -18.72
C LEU A 93 5.61 7.82 -20.15
N ILE A 94 5.61 6.75 -20.96
CA ILE A 94 6.01 6.83 -22.36
C ILE A 94 4.77 7.21 -23.18
N CYS A 95 4.79 8.41 -23.74
CA CYS A 95 3.69 8.96 -24.52
C CYS A 95 4.10 9.08 -25.99
N GLU A 96 3.15 8.97 -26.91
CA GLU A 96 3.37 9.18 -28.33
C GLU A 96 2.35 10.18 -28.88
N ARG A 97 2.83 11.13 -29.68
CA ARG A 97 2.01 12.02 -30.52
C ARG A 97 2.71 12.19 -31.87
N ASP A 98 1.99 12.01 -32.97
CA ASP A 98 2.54 12.17 -34.32
C ASP A 98 3.82 11.35 -34.57
N LYS A 99 3.89 10.13 -33.99
CA LYS A 99 5.07 9.23 -34.00
C LYS A 99 6.30 9.76 -33.25
N ILE A 100 6.16 10.85 -32.52
CA ILE A 100 7.18 11.38 -31.63
C ILE A 100 6.90 10.83 -30.24
N GLU A 101 7.86 10.08 -29.70
CA GLU A 101 7.79 9.59 -28.33
C GLU A 101 8.37 10.63 -27.37
N GLU A 102 7.66 10.84 -26.27
CA GLU A 102 8.06 11.69 -25.16
C GLU A 102 8.07 10.88 -23.87
N ILE A 103 9.06 11.13 -23.03
CA ILE A 103 9.25 10.44 -21.75
C ILE A 103 8.99 11.44 -20.64
N ILE A 104 7.95 11.18 -19.85
CA ILE A 104 7.53 12.07 -18.76
C ILE A 104 7.81 11.38 -17.44
N ASP A 105 8.58 12.04 -16.56
CA ASP A 105 8.77 11.58 -15.18
C ASP A 105 7.44 11.66 -14.42
N ALA A 106 7.13 10.59 -13.67
CA ALA A 106 5.88 10.45 -12.96
C ALA A 106 6.08 9.66 -11.66
N ARG A 107 5.34 10.05 -10.62
CA ARG A 107 5.16 9.19 -9.46
C ARG A 107 4.52 7.88 -9.89
N THR A 108 4.97 6.77 -9.29
CA THR A 108 4.51 5.43 -9.69
C THR A 108 3.00 5.25 -9.56
N SER A 109 2.38 5.83 -8.53
CA SER A 109 0.92 5.82 -8.35
C SER A 109 0.17 6.48 -9.52
N ASP A 110 0.61 7.66 -9.94
CA ASP A 110 0.01 8.40 -11.05
C ASP A 110 0.19 7.66 -12.38
N ALA A 111 1.39 7.14 -12.61
CA ALA A 111 1.70 6.39 -13.82
C ALA A 111 0.81 5.14 -13.93
N ILE A 112 0.63 4.39 -12.83
CA ILE A 112 -0.23 3.22 -12.80
C ILE A 112 -1.72 3.59 -12.98
N ALA A 113 -2.18 4.65 -12.34
CA ALA A 113 -3.55 5.14 -12.49
C ALA A 113 -3.88 5.55 -13.93
N LEU A 114 -2.91 6.13 -14.65
CA LEU A 114 -3.03 6.42 -16.08
C LEU A 114 -2.93 5.16 -16.93
N ALA A 115 -1.99 4.25 -16.65
CA ALA A 115 -1.84 3.00 -17.40
C ALA A 115 -3.15 2.20 -17.44
N LEU A 116 -3.85 2.11 -16.30
CA LEU A 116 -5.18 1.49 -16.24
C LEU A 116 -6.20 2.17 -17.17
N ARG A 117 -6.28 3.50 -17.15
CA ARG A 117 -7.26 4.27 -17.94
C ARG A 117 -6.96 4.26 -19.44
N PHE A 118 -5.69 4.22 -19.82
CA PHE A 118 -5.24 4.12 -21.21
C PHE A 118 -5.12 2.68 -21.72
N ASN A 119 -5.33 1.67 -20.85
CA ASN A 119 -5.00 0.28 -21.14
C ASN A 119 -3.53 0.08 -21.60
N ALA A 120 -2.62 0.87 -21.03
CA ALA A 120 -1.21 0.79 -21.34
C ALA A 120 -0.52 -0.29 -20.49
N PRO A 121 0.40 -1.08 -21.05
CA PRO A 121 1.18 -2.05 -20.29
C PRO A 121 2.11 -1.37 -19.28
N ILE A 122 2.29 -2.02 -18.13
CA ILE A 122 3.17 -1.60 -17.05
C ILE A 122 4.39 -2.51 -17.05
N PHE A 123 5.58 -1.93 -16.99
CA PHE A 123 6.85 -2.63 -16.94
C PHE A 123 7.71 -2.15 -15.78
N THR A 124 8.67 -2.98 -15.40
CA THR A 124 9.79 -2.59 -14.57
C THR A 124 11.08 -3.25 -15.06
N TYR A 125 12.23 -2.87 -14.50
CA TYR A 125 13.47 -3.56 -14.75
C TYR A 125 13.68 -4.74 -13.80
N GLN A 126 14.32 -5.78 -14.31
CA GLN A 126 14.69 -6.98 -13.55
C GLN A 126 15.40 -6.66 -12.22
N ASN A 127 16.33 -5.71 -12.23
CA ASN A 127 17.09 -5.31 -11.03
C ASN A 127 16.22 -4.64 -9.95
N ILE A 128 15.05 -4.09 -10.30
CA ILE A 128 14.10 -3.54 -9.33
C ILE A 128 13.34 -4.67 -8.66
N LEU A 129 12.92 -5.68 -9.44
CA LEU A 129 12.30 -6.89 -8.89
C LEU A 129 13.27 -7.69 -8.02
N GLU A 130 14.56 -7.73 -8.35
CA GLU A 130 15.56 -8.38 -7.51
C GLU A 130 15.78 -7.66 -6.17
N LYS A 131 15.64 -6.34 -6.14
CA LYS A 131 15.86 -5.52 -4.93
C LYS A 131 14.65 -5.41 -4.03
N ALA A 132 13.45 -5.31 -4.61
CA ALA A 132 12.22 -5.01 -3.87
C ALA A 132 11.08 -5.98 -4.16
N GLY A 133 11.29 -6.96 -5.05
CA GLY A 133 10.31 -7.99 -5.30
C GLY A 133 10.29 -9.02 -4.18
N ILE A 134 9.09 -9.49 -3.85
CA ILE A 134 8.84 -10.57 -2.89
C ILE A 134 8.32 -11.80 -3.64
N TYR A 135 8.69 -12.99 -3.20
CA TYR A 135 8.10 -14.23 -3.71
C TYR A 135 6.88 -14.58 -2.86
N LEU A 136 5.76 -14.91 -3.51
CA LEU A 136 4.71 -15.62 -2.77
C LEU A 136 5.16 -17.07 -2.59
N LYS A 137 5.24 -17.51 -1.34
CA LYS A 137 5.08 -18.94 -1.06
C LYS A 137 3.67 -19.30 -1.50
N THR A 138 3.55 -20.01 -2.61
CA THR A 138 2.30 -20.66 -2.96
C THR A 138 2.03 -21.66 -1.83
N ASP A 139 0.83 -21.66 -1.24
CA ASP A 139 0.39 -22.74 -0.35
C ASP A 139 0.27 -24.04 -1.18
N GLU A 140 1.42 -24.60 -1.55
CA GLU A 140 1.52 -26.01 -1.86
C GLU A 140 1.51 -26.72 -0.51
N LYS A 141 0.55 -27.64 -0.38
CA LYS A 141 0.40 -28.51 0.79
C LYS A 141 1.74 -29.15 1.12
N GLU A 142 2.07 -29.10 2.41
CA GLU A 142 3.04 -29.92 3.15
C GLU A 142 3.83 -30.92 2.32
N ASP A 143 5.13 -30.66 2.17
CA ASP A 143 6.15 -31.69 2.34
C ASP A 143 7.25 -31.09 3.22
N GLU A 144 7.48 -31.72 4.38
CA GLU A 144 8.53 -31.40 5.33
C GLU A 144 9.90 -31.67 4.70
N ASP A 145 10.70 -30.62 4.49
CA ASP A 145 12.16 -30.75 4.41
C ASP A 145 12.78 -29.60 5.24
N GLU A 146 13.27 -30.00 6.42
CA GLU A 146 14.11 -29.19 7.30
C GLU A 146 15.46 -28.96 6.63
N ASP A 147 15.69 -27.78 6.05
CA ASP A 147 17.00 -27.12 5.93
C ASP A 147 16.86 -25.81 5.10
N ASP A 148 16.18 -24.80 5.65
CA ASP A 148 16.17 -23.43 5.10
C ASP A 148 16.86 -22.45 6.06
N PRO A 149 17.98 -21.81 5.67
CA PRO A 149 18.68 -20.81 6.49
C PRO A 149 17.85 -19.56 6.84
N LEU A 150 16.63 -19.41 6.29
CA LEU A 150 15.69 -18.37 6.70
C LEU A 150 15.05 -18.59 8.08
N GLN A 151 15.20 -19.77 8.68
CA GLN A 151 14.74 -20.00 10.05
C GLN A 151 15.57 -19.20 11.06
N GLU A 152 16.87 -18.97 10.80
CA GLU A 152 17.72 -18.14 11.68
C GLU A 152 17.30 -16.67 11.69
N THR A 153 16.85 -16.11 10.57
CA THR A 153 16.43 -14.70 10.52
C THR A 153 15.08 -14.48 11.22
N GLN A 154 14.16 -15.44 11.09
CA GLN A 154 12.89 -15.42 11.80
C GLN A 154 13.06 -15.72 13.31
N LEU A 155 14.02 -16.58 13.69
CA LEU A 155 14.38 -16.87 15.08
C LEU A 155 15.10 -15.70 15.76
N MET A 156 15.91 -14.92 15.04
CA MET A 156 16.54 -13.70 15.60
C MET A 156 15.52 -12.59 15.85
N ILE A 157 14.53 -12.44 14.97
CA ILE A 157 13.42 -11.50 15.19
C ILE A 157 12.53 -11.95 16.36
N ASN A 158 12.35 -13.25 16.59
CA ASN A 158 11.52 -13.73 17.70
C ASN A 158 12.26 -13.74 19.06
N LYS A 159 13.57 -14.03 19.09
CA LYS A 159 14.34 -14.07 20.34
C LYS A 159 14.57 -12.71 20.99
N GLU A 160 14.57 -11.61 20.24
CA GLU A 160 14.64 -10.27 20.83
C GLU A 160 13.31 -9.81 21.46
N PHE A 161 12.21 -10.54 21.25
CA PHE A 161 10.88 -10.22 21.83
C PHE A 161 10.50 -11.05 23.06
N ASP A 162 11.29 -12.07 23.44
CA ASP A 162 10.92 -13.04 24.47
C ASP A 162 11.62 -12.87 25.85
N GLU A 163 12.47 -11.84 26.07
CA GLU A 163 13.17 -11.65 27.36
C GLU A 163 12.59 -10.62 28.34
N GLU A 164 11.46 -9.96 28.04
CA GLU A 164 10.74 -9.16 29.06
C GLU A 164 9.23 -9.45 29.04
N ASP A 165 8.84 -10.59 29.59
CA ASP A 165 7.97 -10.67 30.79
C ASP A 165 7.37 -12.09 30.92
N LEU A 166 7.90 -12.84 31.88
CA LEU A 166 7.24 -14.03 32.43
C LEU A 166 6.70 -13.70 33.82
N SER A 167 5.37 -13.62 33.94
CA SER A 167 4.50 -14.09 35.03
C SER A 167 3.21 -13.24 35.04
N GLU A 168 1.98 -13.74 35.14
CA GLU A 168 1.42 -15.06 35.40
C GLU A 168 -0.08 -15.04 34.99
N ASP A 169 -0.56 -16.19 34.53
CA ASP A 169 -1.91 -16.75 34.59
C ASP A 169 -3.14 -16.13 33.83
N SER A 170 -3.69 -16.97 32.96
CA SER A 170 -5.09 -16.96 32.47
C SER A 170 -5.99 -17.78 33.44
N PRO A 171 -7.32 -17.97 33.25
CA PRO A 171 -8.33 -17.31 32.40
C PRO A 171 -9.62 -16.94 33.18
N SER A 172 -10.36 -15.87 32.82
CA SER A 172 -11.85 -15.89 32.83
C SER A 172 -12.52 -14.61 32.34
N LYS A 173 -13.59 -14.81 31.55
CA LYS A 173 -14.85 -14.03 31.49
C LYS A 173 -14.76 -12.51 31.56
N SER A 174 -14.86 -11.90 30.37
CA SER A 174 -15.77 -10.78 30.05
C SER A 174 -16.45 -10.04 31.22
N GLU A 175 -15.74 -9.14 31.90
CA GLU A 175 -16.31 -7.96 32.56
C GLU A 175 -15.28 -6.82 32.48
N THR A 176 -15.54 -5.83 31.65
CA THR A 176 -14.75 -4.60 31.56
C THR A 176 -14.79 -3.86 32.90
N PRO A 177 -13.64 -3.51 33.54
CA PRO A 177 -13.69 -2.66 34.71
C PRO A 177 -14.09 -1.24 34.28
N LYS A 178 -15.17 -0.73 34.86
CA LYS A 178 -15.62 0.66 34.69
C LYS A 178 -14.52 1.60 35.20
N LYS A 179 -13.70 2.15 34.30
CA LYS A 179 -12.80 3.28 34.63
C LYS A 179 -13.63 4.42 35.22
N SER A 180 -13.13 5.04 36.29
CA SER A 180 -13.80 6.16 36.94
C SER A 180 -13.78 7.39 36.02
N ILE A 181 -14.77 8.27 36.15
CA ILE A 181 -14.83 9.54 35.41
C ILE A 181 -13.54 10.36 35.62
N GLN A 182 -12.96 10.29 36.82
CA GLN A 182 -11.72 10.98 37.15
C GLN A 182 -10.50 10.47 36.37
N ASP A 183 -10.46 9.17 36.06
CA ASP A 183 -9.37 8.58 35.28
C ASP A 183 -9.47 8.99 33.81
N LEU A 184 -10.70 9.04 33.28
CA LEU A 184 -10.97 9.50 31.91
C LEU A 184 -10.65 10.99 31.73
N GLU A 185 -10.95 11.83 32.73
CA GLU A 185 -10.57 13.25 32.71
C GLU A 185 -9.04 13.44 32.70
N LYS A 186 -8.30 12.57 33.42
CA LYS A 186 -6.83 12.57 33.42
C LYS A 186 -6.22 12.06 32.12
N GLU A 187 -6.84 11.07 31.48
CA GLU A 187 -6.44 10.59 30.15
C GLU A 187 -6.73 11.65 29.08
N LEU A 188 -7.86 12.36 29.17
CA LEU A 188 -8.20 13.46 28.27
C LEU A 188 -7.16 14.60 28.34
N GLU A 189 -6.76 15.01 29.53
CA GLU A 189 -5.73 16.05 29.71
C GLU A 189 -4.38 15.63 29.13
N LYS A 190 -4.01 14.34 29.26
CA LYS A 190 -2.80 13.80 28.63
C LYS A 190 -2.88 13.78 27.11
N ALA A 191 -4.03 13.42 26.53
CA ALA A 191 -4.23 13.39 25.08
C ALA A 191 -4.15 14.81 24.49
N VAL A 192 -4.76 15.79 25.16
CA VAL A 192 -4.67 17.21 24.75
C VAL A 192 -3.23 17.73 24.85
N ASN A 193 -2.50 17.41 25.91
CA ASN A 193 -1.09 17.80 26.08
C ASN A 193 -0.15 17.14 25.06
N LYS A 194 -0.55 16.01 24.47
CA LYS A 194 0.18 15.33 23.39
C LYS A 194 -0.28 15.73 21.99
N GLU A 195 -1.20 16.69 21.88
CA GLU A 195 -1.83 17.11 20.63
C GLU A 195 -2.54 15.97 19.88
N ASP A 196 -2.93 14.90 20.59
CA ASP A 196 -3.73 13.80 20.06
C ASP A 196 -5.23 14.15 20.19
N TYR A 197 -5.69 14.97 19.25
CA TYR A 197 -7.06 15.46 19.23
C TYR A 197 -8.10 14.37 18.91
N GLU A 198 -7.69 13.26 18.28
CA GLU A 198 -8.61 12.15 17.96
C GLU A 198 -8.91 11.32 19.21
N GLU A 199 -7.89 10.98 20.00
CA GLU A 199 -8.06 10.31 21.29
C GLU A 199 -8.81 11.22 22.29
N ALA A 200 -8.48 12.51 22.32
CA ALA A 200 -9.17 13.49 23.15
C ALA A 200 -10.67 13.60 22.82
N ALA A 201 -11.05 13.56 21.53
CA ALA A 201 -12.45 13.59 21.13
C ALA A 201 -13.22 12.35 21.61
N ARG A 202 -12.62 11.15 21.49
CA ARG A 202 -13.22 9.89 21.96
C ARG A 202 -13.41 9.88 23.47
N LEU A 203 -12.39 10.31 24.23
CA LEU A 203 -12.45 10.39 25.70
C LEU A 203 -13.49 11.41 26.17
N ARG A 204 -13.61 12.56 25.48
CA ARG A 204 -14.63 13.57 25.79
C ARG A 204 -16.05 13.03 25.59
N ASP A 205 -16.31 12.37 24.46
CA ASP A 205 -17.63 11.82 24.16
C ASP A 205 -17.99 10.68 25.12
N GLU A 206 -17.00 9.92 25.57
CA GLU A 206 -17.15 8.84 26.53
C GLU A 206 -17.40 9.36 27.97
N ILE A 207 -16.76 10.46 28.38
CA ILE A 207 -17.07 11.18 29.63
C ILE A 207 -18.49 11.75 29.58
N SER A 208 -18.89 12.34 28.45
CA SER A 208 -20.22 12.92 28.27
C SER A 208 -21.36 11.89 28.32
N LYS A 209 -21.09 10.62 28.01
CA LYS A 209 -22.06 9.52 28.15
C LYS A 209 -22.19 9.02 29.59
N ARG A 210 -21.24 9.35 30.47
CA ARG A 210 -21.18 8.89 31.87
C ARG A 210 -21.60 9.96 32.89
N LYS A 211 -21.77 11.22 32.47
CA LYS A 211 -22.41 12.30 33.25
C LYS A 211 -23.91 12.32 32.98
#